data_AF-A0A921QFK6-F1
#
_entry.id   AF-A0A921QFK6-F1
#
_cell.length_a   1.000
_cell.length_b   1.000
_cell.length_c   1.000
_cell.angle_alpha   90.00
_cell.angle_beta   90.00
_cell.angle_gamma   90.00
#
_symmetry.space_group_name_H-M   'P 1'
#
loop_
_entity.id
_entity.type
_entity.pdbx_description
1 polymer ?
#
loop_
_entity_poly.entity_id
_entity_poly.type
_entity_poly.pdbx_seq_one_letter_code
_entity_poly.pdbx_strand_id
1 'polypeptide(L)'
;LVGIAVICWILWLNRNDAVFQNKIANSLQMIFRGTYWIRQWSLLSKEEERRMMIDGCKELEGVALHFFGYGGWKSQRRVGL
;
A
#
# COMPACT_ATOMS: atom_id res chain seq x y z
N LEU A 1 -14.80 -4.28 -5.16
CA LEU A 1 -14.47 -3.18 -6.10
C LEU A 1 -13.59 -2.11 -5.44
N VAL A 2 -13.94 -1.60 -4.24
CA VAL A 2 -13.18 -0.55 -3.55
C VAL A 2 -11.71 -0.90 -3.34
N GLY A 3 -11.40 -2.13 -2.89
CA GLY A 3 -10.00 -2.56 -2.71
C GLY A 3 -9.14 -2.51 -3.99
N ILE A 4 -9.68 -2.98 -5.12
CA ILE A 4 -9.00 -2.93 -6.42
C ILE A 4 -8.80 -1.48 -6.88
N ALA A 5 -9.83 -0.64 -6.72
CA ALA A 5 -9.74 0.78 -7.07
C ALA A 5 -8.64 1.50 -6.27
N VAL A 6 -8.50 1.20 -4.98
CA VAL A 6 -7.44 1.78 -4.14
C VAL A 6 -6.06 1.29 -4.56
N ILE A 7 -5.89 0.01 -4.95
CA ILE A 7 -4.60 -0.49 -5.47
C ILE A 7 -4.22 0.25 -6.76
N CYS A 8 -5.15 0.40 -7.70
CA CYS A 8 -4.92 1.17 -8.93
C CYS A 8 -4.56 2.63 -8.62
N TRP A 9 -5.26 3.26 -7.68
CA TRP A 9 -4.98 4.64 -7.25
C TRP A 9 -3.59 4.79 -6.61
N ILE A 10 -3.18 3.84 -5.78
CA ILE A 10 -1.86 3.83 -5.14
C ILE A 10 -0.75 3.66 -6.19
N LEU A 11 -0.92 2.78 -7.17
CA LEU A 11 0.04 2.61 -8.26
C LEU A 11 0.18 3.90 -9.08
N TRP A 12 -0.93 4.56 -9.39
CA TRP A 12 -0.93 5.84 -10.10
C TRP A 12 -0.24 6.95 -9.29
N LEU A 13 -0.53 7.09 -8.00
CA LEU A 13 0.12 8.05 -7.12
C LEU A 13 1.63 7.84 -7.02
N ASN A 14 2.08 6.60 -6.85
CA ASN A 14 3.52 6.31 -6.77
C ASN A 14 4.24 6.59 -8.08
N ARG A 15 3.61 6.31 -9.23
CA ARG A 15 4.16 6.70 -10.53
C ARG A 15 4.28 8.22 -10.65
N ASN A 16 3.28 8.97 -10.20
CA ASN A 16 3.32 10.43 -10.23
C ASN A 16 4.40 10.99 -9.30
N ASP A 17 4.54 10.45 -8.09
CA ASP A 17 5.58 10.89 -7.15
C ASP A 17 6.99 10.60 -7.70
N ALA A 18 7.18 9.48 -8.42
CA ALA A 18 8.44 9.21 -9.10
C ALA A 18 8.72 10.21 -10.24
N VAL A 19 7.72 10.53 -11.05
CA VAL A 19 7.89 11.42 -12.22
C VAL A 19 8.01 12.89 -11.83
N PHE A 20 7.16 13.39 -10.93
CA PHE A 20 7.05 14.81 -10.61
C PHE A 20 7.85 15.23 -9.39
N GLN A 21 8.15 14.30 -8.47
CA GLN A 21 8.83 14.60 -7.21
C GLN A 21 10.18 13.89 -7.08
N ASN A 22 10.56 13.06 -8.06
CA ASN A 22 11.74 12.19 -8.02
C ASN A 22 11.80 11.32 -6.75
N LYS A 23 10.63 10.94 -6.21
CA LYS A 23 10.49 10.13 -4.99
C LYS A 23 10.16 8.69 -5.38
N ILE A 24 11.12 7.80 -5.18
CA ILE A 24 10.90 6.36 -5.34
C ILE A 24 10.52 5.78 -3.98
N ALA A 25 9.22 5.55 -3.77
CA ALA A 25 8.73 4.86 -2.59
C ALA A 25 9.13 3.39 -2.61
N ASN A 26 9.59 2.86 -1.49
CA ASN A 26 9.80 1.43 -1.37
C ASN A 26 8.45 0.69 -1.26
N SER A 27 8.42 -0.59 -1.62
CA SER A 27 7.19 -1.38 -1.65
C SER A 27 6.46 -1.41 -0.31
N LEU A 28 7.18 -1.36 0.82
CA LEU A 28 6.59 -1.29 2.15
C LEU A 28 5.83 0.02 2.38
N GLN A 29 6.42 1.16 2.02
CA GLN A 29 5.79 2.48 2.08
C GLN A 29 4.53 2.54 1.19
N MET A 30 4.58 1.91 0.01
CA MET A 30 3.41 1.83 -0.87
C MET A 30 2.25 1.08 -0.21
N ILE A 31 2.54 -0.04 0.47
CA ILE A 31 1.54 -0.85 1.19
C ILE A 31 0.91 -0.05 2.32
N PHE A 32 1.72 0.58 3.18
CA PHE A 32 1.22 1.37 4.30
C PHE A 32 0.42 2.61 3.86
N ARG A 33 0.82 3.25 2.76
CA ARG A 33 0.02 4.34 2.17
C ARG A 33 -1.31 3.81 1.62
N GLY A 34 -1.30 2.63 1.02
CA GLY A 34 -2.50 1.93 0.55
C GLY A 34 -3.49 1.66 1.67
N THR A 35 -3.03 0.99 2.73
CA THR A 35 -3.87 0.66 3.89
C THR A 35 -4.38 1.90 4.61
N TYR A 36 -3.58 2.97 4.70
CA TYR A 36 -4.04 4.26 5.20
C TYR A 36 -5.25 4.79 4.40
N TRP A 37 -5.14 4.83 3.07
CA TRP A 37 -6.24 5.30 2.24
C TRP A 37 -7.46 4.37 2.30
N ILE A 38 -7.27 3.05 2.29
CA ILE A 38 -8.39 2.11 2.47
C ILE A 38 -9.14 2.41 3.77
N ARG A 39 -8.45 2.70 4.88
CA ARG A 39 -9.09 3.09 6.14
C ARG A 39 -9.85 4.40 6.04
N GLN A 40 -9.29 5.44 5.40
CA GLN A 40 -10.00 6.70 5.20
C GLN A 40 -11.27 6.52 4.38
N TRP A 41 -11.19 5.73 3.30
CA TRP A 41 -12.34 5.47 2.42
C TRP A 41 -13.37 4.53 3.06
N SER A 42 -12.94 3.64 3.96
CA SER A 42 -13.84 2.76 4.71
C SER A 42 -14.84 3.52 5.59
N LEU A 43 -14.52 4.77 5.98
CA LEU A 43 -15.45 5.64 6.73
C LEU A 43 -16.70 6.00 5.92
N LEU A 44 -16.65 5.90 4.59
CA LEU A 44 -17.78 6.14 3.69
C LEU A 44 -18.60 4.88 3.42
N SER A 45 -18.12 3.71 3.85
CA SER A 45 -18.78 2.42 3.66
C SER A 45 -19.71 2.09 4.82
N LYS A 46 -20.60 1.11 4.60
CA LYS A 46 -21.42 0.53 5.67
C LYS A 46 -20.51 -0.12 6.72
N GLU A 47 -20.97 -0.16 7.98
CA GLU A 47 -20.20 -0.69 9.11
C GLU A 47 -19.62 -2.09 8.91
N GLU A 48 -20.35 -2.98 8.26
CA GLU A 48 -19.89 -4.34 7.95
C GLU A 48 -18.74 -4.34 6.94
N GLU A 49 -18.87 -3.58 5.85
CA GLU A 49 -17.82 -3.40 4.85
C GLU A 49 -16.60 -2.69 5.45
N ARG A 50 -16.82 -1.70 6.31
CA ARG A 50 -15.77 -0.98 7.03
C ARG A 50 -14.94 -1.94 7.88
N ARG A 51 -15.57 -2.84 8.63
CA ARG A 51 -14.85 -3.86 9.41
C ARG A 51 -14.02 -4.77 8.52
N MET A 52 -14.61 -5.30 7.44
CA MET A 52 -13.89 -6.15 6.48
C MET A 52 -12.67 -5.43 5.88
N MET A 53 -12.80 -4.15 5.52
CA MET A 53 -11.71 -3.34 4.98
C MET A 53 -10.60 -3.08 6.01
N ILE A 54 -10.97 -2.80 7.27
CA ILE A 54 -10.00 -2.58 8.36
C ILE A 54 -9.23 -3.86 8.66
N ASP A 55 -9.89 -5.01 8.71
CA ASP A 55 -9.24 -6.27 9.00
C ASP A 55 -8.33 -6.71 7.85
N GLY A 56 -8.78 -6.58 6.59
CA GLY A 56 -7.91 -6.77 5.43
C GLY A 56 -6.68 -5.85 5.42
N CYS A 57 -6.80 -4.61 5.91
CA CYS A 57 -5.65 -3.72 6.07
C CYS A 57 -4.66 -4.25 7.12
N LYS A 58 -5.14 -4.72 8.27
CA LYS A 58 -4.28 -5.26 9.33
C LYS A 58 -3.54 -6.51 8.86
N GLU A 59 -4.23 -7.41 8.16
CA GLU A 59 -3.61 -8.61 7.59
C GLU A 59 -2.52 -8.25 6.58
N LEU A 60 -2.81 -7.33 5.66
CA LEU A 60 -1.85 -6.88 4.66
C LEU A 60 -0.61 -6.23 5.29
N GLU A 61 -0.80 -5.38 6.30
CA GLU A 61 0.30 -4.78 7.06
C GLU A 61 1.10 -5.81 7.83
N GLY A 62 0.44 -6.79 8.45
CA GLY A 62 1.09 -7.90 9.15
C GLY A 62 1.97 -8.73 8.21
N VAL A 63 1.44 -9.11 7.04
CA VAL A 63 2.19 -9.83 6.01
C VAL A 63 3.35 -9.00 5.49
N ALA A 64 3.15 -7.70 5.25
CA ALA A 64 4.22 -6.82 4.81
C ALA A 64 5.32 -6.69 5.88
N LEU A 65 4.98 -6.39 7.13
CA LEU A 65 5.96 -6.29 8.21
C LEU A 65 6.71 -7.60 8.43
N HIS A 66 6.03 -8.74 8.34
CA HIS A 66 6.68 -10.04 8.42
C HIS A 66 7.67 -10.25 7.26
N PHE A 67 7.22 -10.01 6.03
CA PHE A 67 8.03 -10.19 4.82
C PHE A 67 9.24 -9.25 4.76
N PHE A 68 9.07 -7.98 5.13
CA PHE A 68 10.14 -6.97 5.10
C PHE A 68 10.99 -6.96 6.38
N GLY A 69 10.45 -7.38 7.52
CA GLY A 69 11.13 -7.39 8.83
C GLY A 69 12.01 -8.61 9.08
N TYR A 70 11.70 -9.78 8.52
CA TYR A 70 12.51 -11.01 8.67
C TYR A 70 13.73 -11.10 7.72
N GLY A 71 14.14 -9.99 7.10
CA GLY A 71 15.46 -9.90 6.45
C GLY A 71 15.54 -10.24 4.96
N GLY A 72 14.41 -10.35 4.25
CA GLY A 72 14.42 -10.75 2.82
C GLY A 72 14.60 -9.62 1.80
N TRP A 73 14.27 -8.37 2.11
CA TRP A 73 14.22 -7.32 1.09
C TRP A 73 15.46 -6.42 1.07
N LYS A 74 16.52 -6.90 0.40
CA LYS A 74 17.62 -6.03 -0.05
C LYS A 74 17.13 -5.19 -1.24
N SER A 75 16.58 -4.01 -1.00
CA SER A 75 16.16 -3.06 -2.04
C SER A 75 17.33 -2.42 -2.83
N GLN A 76 18.45 -3.13 -2.98
CA GLN A 76 19.63 -2.66 -3.71
C GLN A 76 19.84 -3.32 -5.08
N ARG A 77 18.86 -4.06 -5.63
CA ARG A 77 18.88 -4.32 -7.07
C ARG A 77 18.25 -3.15 -7.80
N ARG A 78 19.13 -2.16 -8.02
CA ARG A 78 19.04 -1.09 -8.99
C ARG A 78 18.29 -1.59 -10.23
N VAL A 79 17.26 -0.84 -10.64
CA VAL A 79 16.96 -0.70 -12.06
C VAL A 79 18.25 -0.15 -12.66
N GLY A 80 18.97 -1.04 -13.33
CA GLY A 80 20.32 -0.82 -13.83
C GLY A 80 20.53 -1.69 -15.05
N LEU A 81 19.78 -1.35 -16.11
CA LEU A 81 20.23 -1.17 -17.49
C LEU A 81 19.08 -0.52 -18.27
#